data_AF-A0A350D636-F1
#
_entry.id   AF-A0A350D636-F1
#
_cell.length_a   1.000
_cell.length_b   1.000
_cell.length_c   1.000
_cell.angle_alpha   90.00
_cell.angle_beta   90.00
_cell.angle_gamma   90.00
#
_symmetry.space_group_name_H-M   'P 1'
#
loop_
_entity.id
_entity.type
_entity.pdbx_description
1 polymer ?
#
loop_
_entity_poly.entity_id
_entity_poly.type
_entity_poly.pdbx_seq_one_letter_code
_entity_poly.pdbx_strand_id
1 'polypeptide(L)' 'EADIGVAGGKGTGLIFKKGKAVKKVPADKIVEELVKEVFSLAAEEKNSR' A
#
# COMPACT_ATOMS: atom_id res chain seq x y z
N GLU A 1 -3.99 13.59 6.28
CA GLU A 1 -4.37 12.18 6.04
C GLU A 1 -3.20 11.45 5.42
N ALA A 2 -3.01 10.17 5.72
CA ALA A 2 -2.01 9.37 5.04
C ALA A 2 -2.57 8.93 3.67
N ASP A 3 -1.83 9.16 2.59
CA ASP A 3 -2.21 8.71 1.26
C ASP A 3 -2.21 7.18 1.13
N ILE A 4 -1.34 6.51 1.88
CA ILE A 4 -1.22 5.05 1.95
C ILE A 4 -0.90 4.59 3.37
N GLY A 5 -1.41 3.41 3.76
CA GLY A 5 -1.11 2.78 5.04
C GLY A 5 -1.32 1.27 5.02
N VAL A 6 -0.88 0.59 6.08
CA VAL A 6 -1.05 -0.86 6.26
C VAL A 6 -1.54 -1.18 7.67
N ALA A 7 -2.51 -2.10 7.79
CA ALA A 7 -2.92 -2.67 9.07
C ALA A 7 -2.42 -4.10 9.16
N GLY A 8 -1.74 -4.42 10.27
CA GLY A 8 -1.33 -5.78 10.59
C GLY A 8 -2.47 -6.60 11.19
N GLY A 9 -2.54 -7.87 10.81
CA GLY A 9 -3.42 -8.89 11.38
C GLY A 9 -2.69 -10.23 11.50
N LYS A 10 -3.36 -11.26 12.02
CA LYS A 10 -2.74 -12.58 12.25
C LYS A 10 -2.31 -13.22 10.92
N GLY A 11 -1.01 -13.18 10.62
CA GLY A 11 -0.41 -13.72 9.40
C GLY A 11 -0.69 -12.94 8.11
N THR A 12 -1.35 -11.79 8.18
CA THR A 12 -1.73 -11.00 7.00
C THR A 12 -1.67 -9.50 7.29
N GLY A 13 -1.59 -8.69 6.24
CA GLY A 13 -1.74 -7.24 6.30
C GLY A 13 -2.79 -6.76 5.31
N LEU A 14 -3.40 -5.62 5.59
CA LEU A 14 -4.35 -4.95 4.71
C LEU A 14 -3.79 -3.58 4.33
N ILE A 15 -3.55 -3.37 3.04
CA ILE A 15 -3.06 -2.10 2.50
C ILE A 15 -4.28 -1.22 2.17
N PHE A 16 -4.21 0.05 2.58
CA PHE A 16 -5.23 1.06 2.33
C PHE A 16 -4.62 2.26 1.62
N LYS A 17 -5.38 2.86 0.71
CA LYS A 17 -5.03 4.10 0.01
C LYS A 17 -6.18 5.08 0.20
N LYS A 18 -5.89 6.27 0.73
CA LYS A 18 -6.89 7.34 1.01
C LYS A 18 -8.14 6.81 1.76
N GLY A 19 -7.92 6.02 2.81
CA GLY A 19 -8.97 5.44 3.63
C GLY A 19 -9.74 4.26 3.03
N LYS A 20 -9.40 3.81 1.80
CA LYS A 20 -10.04 2.65 1.15
C LYS A 20 -9.11 1.44 1.15
N ALA A 21 -9.64 0.28 1.52
CA ALA A 21 -8.91 -0.98 1.43
C ALA A 21 -8.62 -1.31 -0.04
N VAL A 22 -7.34 -1.47 -0.38
CA VAL A 22 -6.89 -1.80 -1.74
C VAL A 22 -6.71 -3.30 -1.84
N LYS A 23 -5.97 -3.89 -0.89
CA LYS A 23 -5.51 -5.27 -1.02
C LYS A 23 -5.05 -5.89 0.29
N LYS A 24 -5.35 -7.18 0.48
CA LYS A 24 -4.85 -8.01 1.57
C LYS A 24 -3.62 -8.80 1.12
N VAL A 25 -2.60 -8.87 1.95
CA VAL A 25 -1.31 -9.51 1.66
C VAL A 25 -0.90 -10.44 2.80
N PRO A 26 -0.14 -11.51 2.52
CA PRO A 26 0.58 -12.27 3.53
C PRO A 26 1.56 -11.40 4.31
N ALA A 27 1.78 -11.69 5.60
CA ALA A 27 2.65 -10.87 6.46
C ALA A 27 4.09 -10.77 5.95
N ASP A 28 4.61 -11.86 5.38
CA ASP A 28 5.94 -11.95 4.76
C ASP A 28 6.10 -11.06 3.53
N LYS A 29 4.98 -10.67 2.89
CA LYS A 29 4.98 -9.82 1.69
C LYS A 29 4.55 -8.38 1.94
N ILE A 30 4.17 -8.04 3.18
CA ILE A 30 3.67 -6.69 3.52
C ILE A 30 4.67 -5.61 3.10
N VAL A 31 5.95 -5.80 3.41
CA VAL A 31 6.98 -4.76 3.19
C VAL A 31 7.21 -4.54 1.70
N GLU A 32 7.47 -5.62 0.96
CA GLU A 32 7.69 -5.58 -0.49
C GLU A 32 6.53 -4.88 -1.19
N GLU A 33 5.31 -5.25 -0.80
CA GLU A 33 4.12 -4.78 -1.46
C GLU A 33 3.76 -3.34 -1.10
N LEU A 34 3.96 -2.92 0.14
CA LEU A 34 3.81 -1.53 0.53
C LEU A 34 4.79 -0.63 -0.23
N VAL A 35 6.05 -1.06 -0.35
CA VAL A 35 7.09 -0.32 -1.09
C VAL A 35 6.71 -0.19 -2.56
N LYS A 36 6.27 -1.29 -3.20
CA LYS A 36 5.81 -1.28 -4.59
C LYS A 36 4.65 -0.31 -4.82
N GLU A 37 3.71 -0.25 -3.88
CA GLU A 37 2.55 0.63 -3.96
C GLU A 37 2.95 2.12 -3.81
N VAL A 38 3.90 2.42 -2.91
CA VAL A 38 4.48 3.77 -2.76
C VAL A 38 5.20 4.20 -4.04
N PHE A 39 6.00 3.33 -4.64
CA PHE A 39 6.68 3.64 -5.91
C PHE A 39 5.69 3.82 -7.06
N SER A 40 4.63 3.02 -7.11
CA SER A 40 3.59 3.15 -8.12
C SER A 40 2.87 4.50 -7.99
N LEU A 41 2.53 4.90 -6.77
CA LEU A 41 1.99 6.23 -6.47
C LEU A 41 2.90 7.36 -6.95
N ALA A 42 4.19 7.29 -6.60
CA ALA A 42 5.17 8.31 -7.00
C ALA A 42 5.40 8.35 -8.53
N ALA A 43 5.26 7.21 -9.22
CA ALA A 43 5.34 7.13 -10.67
C ALA A 43 4.08 7.69 -11.36
N GLU A 44 2.89 7.43 -10.83
CA GLU A 44 1.62 7.97 -11.35
C GLU A 44 1.60 9.51 -11.28
N GLU A 45 2.13 10.12 -10.21
CA GLU A 45 2.20 11.58 -10.09
C GLU A 45 3.09 12.24 -11.16
N LYS A 46 4.11 11.53 -11.67
CA LYS A 46 4.97 12.06 -12.74
C LYS A 46 4.31 12.08 -14.11
N ASN A 47 3.27 11.27 -14.33
CA ASN A 47 2.60 11.18 -15.64
C ASN A 47 1.44 12.18 -15.79
N SER A 48 1.10 12.94 -14.74
CA SER A 48 0.11 14.02 -14.77
C SER A 48 0.73 15.43 -14.83
N ARG A 49 2.02 15.55 -15.21
CA ARG A 49 2.69 16.85 -15.41
C ARG A 49 3.25 16.97 -16.81
#